data_AF-A0A497HP78-F1
#
_entry.id   AF-A0A497HP78-F1
#
_cell.length_a   1.000
_cell.length_b   1.000
_cell.length_c   1.000
_cell.angle_alpha   90.00
_cell.angle_beta   90.00
_cell.angle_gamma   90.00
#
_symmetry.space_group_name_H-M   'P 1'
#
loop_
_entity.id
_entity.type
_entity.pdbx_description
1 polymer ?
#
loop_
_entity_poly.entity_id
_entity_poly.type
_entity_poly.pdbx_seq_one_letter_code
_entity_poly.pdbx_strand_id
1 'polypeptide(L)'
;RMSRADIEKIERMESLEAFYEYYTGEDVRDLEELIRRLKGPLERGEYDELFYMAERLYIERFSGALCDFDPFYRRPLERFLKWKADRAGMRTALALALRGEGEKMRGLAEGTLGRIRPWKLEQIALAGEGSFKEEVLSTPYGDLIKRSSLEGALSPDPFVFERFLDLLEMEVAEEIYIQYTLSLGTILRHLMLRRLEARNLRLVLLGLARGMPRESVMKMMITGGG
;
A
#
# COMPACT_ATOMS: atom_id res chain seq x y z
N ARG A 1 -0.36 -20.28 18.62
CA ARG A 1 -0.15 -21.35 17.61
C ARG A 1 -1.53 -21.86 17.23
N MET A 2 -1.98 -21.71 15.98
CA MET A 2 -3.28 -22.25 15.55
C MET A 2 -3.24 -23.77 15.50
N SER A 3 -4.35 -24.39 15.91
CA SER A 3 -4.49 -25.84 15.92
C SER A 3 -4.85 -26.36 14.53
N ARG A 4 -4.62 -27.66 14.30
CA ARG A 4 -4.98 -28.32 13.04
C ARG A 4 -6.49 -28.27 12.74
N ALA A 5 -7.30 -28.19 13.78
CA ALA A 5 -8.75 -28.01 13.68
C ALA A 5 -9.15 -26.60 13.19
N ASP A 6 -8.34 -25.59 13.51
CA ASP A 6 -8.58 -24.21 13.05
C ASP A 6 -8.30 -24.06 11.55
N ILE A 7 -7.31 -24.80 11.03
CA ILE A 7 -6.95 -24.82 9.61
C ILE A 7 -8.03 -25.51 8.78
N GLU A 8 -8.52 -26.69 9.20
CA GLU A 8 -9.63 -27.38 8.52
C GLU A 8 -10.93 -26.56 8.52
N LYS A 9 -11.14 -25.74 9.56
CA LYS A 9 -12.32 -24.88 9.67
C LYS A 9 -12.26 -23.71 8.68
N ILE A 10 -11.07 -23.15 8.45
CA ILE A 10 -10.83 -22.09 7.44
C ILE A 10 -10.97 -22.65 6.02
N GLU A 11 -10.48 -23.87 5.75
CA GLU A 11 -10.60 -24.51 4.44
C GLU A 11 -12.06 -24.84 4.05
N ARG A 12 -12.96 -24.92 5.03
CA ARG A 12 -14.41 -25.16 4.82
C ARG A 12 -15.27 -23.90 4.83
N MET A 13 -14.67 -22.72 4.97
CA MET A 13 -15.43 -21.45 5.00
C MET A 13 -15.73 -21.01 3.56
N GLU A 14 -17.00 -21.17 3.16
CA GLU A 14 -17.48 -20.88 1.80
C GLU A 14 -17.75 -19.38 1.54
N SER A 15 -17.61 -18.51 2.55
CA SER A 15 -17.77 -17.06 2.39
C SER A 15 -16.78 -16.24 3.23
N LEU A 16 -16.45 -15.05 2.73
CA LEU A 16 -15.61 -14.08 3.46
C LEU A 16 -16.22 -13.73 4.83
N GLU A 17 -17.55 -13.66 4.94
CA GLU A 17 -18.25 -13.30 6.17
C GLU A 17 -18.00 -14.31 7.30
N ALA A 18 -17.97 -15.61 7.00
CA ALA A 18 -17.67 -16.66 7.97
C ALA A 18 -16.20 -16.64 8.42
N PHE A 19 -15.29 -16.25 7.53
CA PHE A 19 -13.87 -16.04 7.85
C PHE A 19 -13.68 -14.86 8.82
N TYR A 20 -14.50 -13.82 8.71
CA TYR A 20 -14.42 -12.63 9.57
C TYR A 20 -14.98 -12.83 10.98
N GLU A 21 -16.14 -13.50 11.13
CA GLU A 21 -16.71 -13.81 12.45
C GLU A 21 -15.74 -14.61 13.33
N TYR A 22 -14.94 -15.49 12.72
CA TYR A 22 -13.98 -16.32 13.43
C TYR A 22 -12.74 -15.55 13.93
N TYR A 23 -12.35 -14.46 13.26
CA TYR A 23 -11.07 -13.78 13.51
C TYR A 23 -11.19 -12.46 14.29
N THR A 24 -12.40 -11.96 14.57
CA THR A 24 -12.61 -10.65 15.22
C THR A 24 -13.45 -10.75 16.48
N GLY A 25 -12.83 -11.17 17.58
CA GLY A 25 -13.29 -10.75 18.90
C GLY A 25 -12.89 -9.29 19.13
N GLU A 26 -13.91 -8.43 19.26
CA GLU A 26 -13.86 -7.03 19.74
C GLU A 26 -13.09 -6.01 18.86
N ASP A 27 -13.75 -5.50 17.82
CA ASP A 27 -14.39 -4.15 17.86
C ASP A 27 -15.19 -4.02 16.55
N VAL A 28 -16.45 -4.42 16.65
CA VAL A 28 -17.32 -4.79 15.52
C VAL A 28 -18.06 -3.57 14.94
N ARG A 29 -18.10 -2.45 15.67
CA ARG A 29 -18.92 -1.28 15.29
C ARG A 29 -18.38 -0.50 14.09
N ASP A 30 -17.06 -0.33 13.99
CA ASP A 30 -16.44 0.37 12.85
C ASP A 30 -16.48 -0.48 11.57
N LEU A 31 -16.43 -1.81 11.71
CA LEU A 31 -16.52 -2.75 10.59
C LEU A 31 -17.97 -2.98 10.15
N GLU A 32 -18.94 -2.99 11.07
CA GLU A 32 -20.36 -3.04 10.77
C GLU A 32 -20.82 -1.79 10.02
N GLU A 33 -20.33 -0.61 10.38
CA GLU A 33 -20.61 0.63 9.63
C GLU A 33 -19.97 0.59 8.22
N LEU A 34 -18.76 0.02 8.10
CA LEU A 34 -18.08 -0.26 6.82
C LEU A 34 -18.93 -1.20 5.94
N ILE A 35 -19.42 -2.31 6.52
CA ILE A 35 -20.27 -3.31 5.85
C ILE A 35 -21.66 -2.74 5.51
N ARG A 36 -22.23 -1.90 6.37
CA ARG A 36 -23.52 -1.23 6.16
C ARG A 36 -23.44 -0.25 5.00
N ARG A 37 -22.31 0.45 4.83
CA ARG A 37 -22.01 1.28 3.64
C ARG A 37 -21.81 0.43 2.38
N LEU A 38 -21.12 -0.71 2.49
CA LEU A 38 -20.87 -1.65 1.37
C LEU A 38 -22.13 -2.34 0.82
N LYS A 39 -23.25 -2.37 1.57
CA LYS A 39 -24.52 -2.99 1.12
C LYS A 39 -25.40 -2.07 0.23
N GLY A 40 -24.99 -0.83 -0.02
CA GLY A 40 -25.63 0.08 -1.00
C GLY A 40 -24.80 0.22 -2.30
N PRO A 41 -25.35 0.79 -3.38
CA PRO A 41 -24.55 1.17 -4.55
C PRO A 41 -23.59 2.30 -4.15
N LEU A 42 -22.36 1.95 -3.78
CA LEU A 42 -21.30 2.91 -3.49
C LEU A 42 -20.94 3.70 -4.74
N GLU A 43 -20.78 5.01 -4.61
CA GLU A 43 -20.21 5.85 -5.66
C GLU A 43 -18.71 5.51 -5.82
N ARG A 44 -18.16 5.67 -7.04
CA ARG A 44 -16.76 5.26 -7.35
C ARG A 44 -15.71 5.82 -6.39
N GLY A 45 -15.96 6.96 -5.73
CA GLY A 45 -15.04 7.60 -4.78
C GLY A 45 -15.04 7.01 -3.36
N GLU A 46 -16.15 6.39 -2.93
CA GLU A 46 -16.28 5.83 -1.58
C GLU A 46 -15.42 4.57 -1.39
N TYR A 47 -15.10 3.87 -2.48
CA TYR A 47 -14.24 2.68 -2.46
C TYR A 47 -12.82 2.97 -2.01
N ASP A 48 -12.19 4.05 -2.48
CA ASP A 48 -10.79 4.35 -2.14
C ASP A 48 -10.65 4.68 -0.64
N GLU A 49 -11.63 5.37 -0.06
CA GLU A 49 -11.67 5.65 1.38
C GLU A 49 -11.87 4.38 2.20
N LEU A 50 -12.80 3.50 1.78
CA LEU A 50 -13.03 2.20 2.44
C LEU A 50 -11.81 1.29 2.36
N PHE A 51 -11.14 1.22 1.20
CA PHE A 51 -9.90 0.45 1.03
C PHE A 51 -8.79 1.00 1.91
N TYR A 52 -8.65 2.33 1.99
CA TYR A 52 -7.68 2.97 2.87
C TYR A 52 -7.93 2.64 4.34
N MET A 53 -9.18 2.74 4.80
CA MET A 53 -9.55 2.39 6.18
C MET A 53 -9.28 0.91 6.48
N ALA A 54 -9.63 0.01 5.56
CA ALA A 54 -9.36 -1.43 5.72
C ALA A 54 -7.86 -1.74 5.79
N GLU A 55 -7.05 -1.11 4.93
CA GLU A 55 -5.59 -1.26 4.94
C GLU A 55 -4.98 -0.69 6.23
N ARG A 56 -5.47 0.46 6.71
CA ARG A 56 -5.04 1.05 7.98
C ARG A 56 -5.30 0.11 9.15
N LEU A 57 -6.53 -0.42 9.26
CA LEU A 57 -6.91 -1.38 10.32
C LEU A 57 -6.08 -2.66 10.26
N TYR A 58 -5.82 -3.19 9.06
CA TYR A 58 -4.94 -4.34 8.89
C TYR A 58 -3.53 -4.05 9.42
N ILE A 59 -2.96 -2.90 9.06
CA ILE A 59 -1.61 -2.50 9.49
C ILE A 59 -1.56 -2.27 11.01
N GLU A 60 -2.57 -1.64 11.59
CA GLU A 60 -2.67 -1.43 13.04
C GLU A 60 -2.69 -2.76 13.80
N ARG A 61 -3.56 -3.69 13.40
CA ARG A 61 -3.64 -5.02 14.03
C ARG A 61 -2.36 -5.82 13.88
N PHE A 62 -1.80 -5.83 12.67
CA PHE A 62 -0.56 -6.54 12.43
C PHE A 62 0.62 -5.92 13.21
N SER A 63 0.68 -4.59 13.32
CA SER A 63 1.69 -3.91 14.13
C SER A 63 1.55 -4.23 15.62
N GLY A 64 0.33 -4.35 16.14
CA GLY A 64 0.08 -4.82 17.51
C GLY A 64 0.63 -6.23 17.75
N ALA A 65 0.41 -7.15 16.80
CA ALA A 65 0.94 -8.51 16.88
C ALA A 65 2.48 -8.59 16.75
N LEU A 66 3.11 -7.58 16.13
CA LEU A 66 4.57 -7.52 16.02
C LEU A 66 5.26 -7.23 17.36
N CYS A 67 4.58 -6.68 18.36
CA CYS A 67 5.19 -6.37 19.67
C CYS A 67 5.82 -7.60 20.34
N ASP A 68 5.30 -8.80 20.07
CA ASP A 68 5.78 -10.06 20.63
C ASP A 68 6.99 -10.64 19.88
N PHE A 69 7.40 -10.04 18.76
CA PHE A 69 8.50 -10.53 17.94
C PHE A 69 9.85 -10.02 18.44
N ASP A 70 10.88 -10.86 18.31
CA ASP A 70 12.26 -10.44 18.55
C ASP A 70 12.62 -9.21 17.70
N PRO A 71 13.28 -8.17 18.27
CA PRO A 71 13.67 -6.96 17.55
C PRO A 71 14.39 -7.20 16.22
N PHE A 72 15.15 -8.28 16.11
CA PHE A 72 15.89 -8.67 14.90
C PHE A 72 14.96 -8.92 13.71
N TYR A 73 13.79 -9.52 13.94
CA TYR A 73 12.77 -9.80 12.93
C TYR A 73 11.71 -8.70 12.85
N ARG A 74 11.40 -8.06 13.99
CA ARG A 74 10.38 -7.01 14.08
C ARG A 74 10.74 -5.76 13.29
N ARG A 75 11.96 -5.23 13.44
CA ARG A 75 12.39 -3.97 12.81
C ARG A 75 12.22 -3.90 11.28
N PRO A 76 12.64 -4.89 10.48
CA PRO A 76 12.41 -4.86 9.04
C PRO A 76 10.92 -4.91 8.69
N LEU A 77 10.11 -5.67 9.44
CA LEU A 77 8.66 -5.73 9.24
C LEU A 77 7.98 -4.39 9.57
N GLU A 78 8.37 -3.74 10.67
CA GLU A 78 7.87 -2.40 11.02
C GLU A 78 8.20 -1.37 9.94
N ARG A 79 9.42 -1.37 9.37
CA ARG A 79 9.75 -0.49 8.24
C ARG A 79 8.86 -0.78 7.03
N PHE A 80 8.64 -2.05 6.73
CA PHE A 80 7.81 -2.44 5.60
C PHE A 80 6.34 -2.03 5.78
N LEU A 81 5.77 -2.23 6.97
CA LEU A 81 4.39 -1.83 7.28
C LEU A 81 4.20 -0.32 7.26
N LYS A 82 5.19 0.43 7.77
CA LYS A 82 5.21 1.90 7.68
C LYS A 82 5.16 2.36 6.22
N TRP A 83 5.92 1.72 5.35
CA TRP A 83 5.85 1.98 3.91
C TRP A 83 4.47 1.65 3.34
N LYS A 84 3.86 0.51 3.70
CA LYS A 84 2.50 0.17 3.24
C LYS A 84 1.47 1.22 3.67
N ALA A 85 1.53 1.69 4.91
CA ALA A 85 0.65 2.74 5.40
C ALA A 85 0.85 4.06 4.64
N ASP A 86 2.11 4.45 4.40
CA ASP A 86 2.43 5.67 3.65
C ASP A 86 2.03 5.57 2.17
N ARG A 87 2.20 4.40 1.55
CA ARG A 87 1.75 4.12 0.18
C ARG A 87 0.24 4.28 0.06
N ALA A 88 -0.51 3.66 0.97
CA ALA A 88 -1.97 3.77 1.04
C ALA A 88 -2.39 5.23 1.23
N GLY A 89 -1.69 5.96 2.12
CA GLY A 89 -1.93 7.38 2.37
C GLY A 89 -1.69 8.24 1.13
N MET A 90 -0.56 8.09 0.46
CA MET A 90 -0.23 8.86 -0.76
C MET A 90 -1.21 8.58 -1.90
N ARG A 91 -1.59 7.31 -2.10
CA ARG A 91 -2.61 6.93 -3.10
C ARG A 91 -3.95 7.59 -2.80
N THR A 92 -4.40 7.53 -1.56
CA THR A 92 -5.68 8.12 -1.12
C THR A 92 -5.67 9.64 -1.21
N ALA A 93 -4.54 10.26 -0.87
CA ALA A 93 -4.34 11.71 -1.02
C ALA A 93 -4.52 12.14 -2.49
N LEU A 94 -3.91 11.43 -3.44
CA LEU A 94 -4.11 11.71 -4.87
C LEU A 94 -5.57 11.48 -5.31
N ALA A 95 -6.19 10.39 -4.86
CA ALA A 95 -7.58 10.10 -5.19
C ALA A 95 -8.56 11.17 -4.67
N LEU A 96 -8.30 11.76 -3.50
CA LEU A 96 -9.06 12.88 -2.96
C LEU A 96 -8.77 14.19 -3.71
N ALA A 97 -7.50 14.44 -4.07
CA ALA A 97 -7.11 15.60 -4.87
C ALA A 97 -7.89 15.67 -6.19
N LEU A 98 -7.97 14.55 -6.91
CA LEU A 98 -8.67 14.45 -8.19
C LEU A 98 -10.19 14.64 -8.08
N ARG A 99 -10.75 14.48 -6.87
CA ARG A 99 -12.16 14.75 -6.57
C ARG A 99 -12.40 16.15 -5.99
N GLY A 100 -11.35 16.92 -5.73
CA GLY A 100 -11.46 18.20 -5.03
C GLY A 100 -11.81 18.05 -3.55
N GLU A 101 -11.52 16.90 -2.94
CA GLU A 101 -11.90 16.54 -1.56
C GLU A 101 -10.68 16.42 -0.62
N GLY A 102 -9.57 17.07 -0.96
CA GLY A 102 -8.29 16.92 -0.25
C GLY A 102 -8.35 17.25 1.25
N GLU A 103 -9.24 18.15 1.68
CA GLU A 103 -9.44 18.52 3.09
C GLU A 103 -9.88 17.35 3.98
N LYS A 104 -10.49 16.30 3.41
CA LYS A 104 -10.87 15.09 4.16
C LYS A 104 -9.65 14.25 4.56
N MET A 105 -8.52 14.41 3.88
CA MET A 105 -7.38 13.49 3.99
C MET A 105 -6.80 13.46 5.40
N ARG A 106 -6.77 14.61 6.10
CA ARG A 106 -6.23 14.67 7.46
C ARG A 106 -7.04 13.81 8.42
N GLY A 107 -8.37 13.95 8.42
CA GLY A 107 -9.26 13.17 9.28
C GLY A 107 -9.17 11.67 8.99
N LEU A 108 -9.04 11.28 7.71
CA LEU A 108 -8.86 9.89 7.33
C LEU A 108 -7.51 9.32 7.80
N ALA A 109 -6.44 10.11 7.70
CA ALA A 109 -5.10 9.68 8.07
C ALA A 109 -4.82 9.73 9.58
N GLU A 110 -5.71 10.30 10.39
CA GLU A 110 -5.55 10.34 11.83
C GLU A 110 -5.34 8.91 12.39
N GLY A 111 -4.33 8.73 13.25
CA GLY A 111 -3.96 7.42 13.79
C GLY A 111 -3.10 6.53 12.88
N THR A 112 -2.78 6.95 11.64
CA THR A 112 -1.92 6.15 10.74
C THR A 112 -0.55 5.86 11.35
N LEU A 113 -0.09 4.62 11.17
CA LEU A 113 1.22 4.15 11.65
C LEU A 113 2.38 4.46 10.69
N GLY A 114 2.11 5.15 9.58
CA GLY A 114 3.10 5.55 8.58
C GLY A 114 4.15 6.56 9.08
N ARG A 115 5.17 6.81 8.26
CA ARG A 115 6.18 7.86 8.50
C ARG A 115 5.67 9.24 8.08
N ILE A 116 4.77 9.31 7.12
CA ILE A 116 4.16 10.56 6.66
C ILE A 116 3.07 10.95 7.65
N ARG A 117 3.13 12.18 8.15
CA ARG A 117 2.14 12.71 9.10
C ARG A 117 0.82 13.05 8.38
N PRO A 118 -0.33 12.97 9.06
CA PRO A 118 -1.64 13.26 8.45
C PRO A 118 -1.72 14.62 7.77
N TRP A 119 -1.20 15.68 8.40
CA TRP A 119 -1.16 17.03 7.81
C TRP A 119 -0.33 17.09 6.52
N LYS A 120 0.68 16.23 6.36
CA LYS A 120 1.50 16.17 5.14
C LYS A 120 0.78 15.44 4.01
N LEU A 121 0.01 14.40 4.34
CA LEU A 121 -0.87 13.74 3.36
C LEU A 121 -1.97 14.68 2.88
N GLU A 122 -2.52 15.52 3.77
CA GLU A 122 -3.45 16.60 3.41
C GLU A 122 -2.80 17.62 2.48
N GLN A 123 -1.57 18.06 2.75
CA GLN A 123 -0.84 18.95 1.82
C GLN A 123 -0.68 18.35 0.43
N ILE A 124 -0.35 17.04 0.34
CA ILE A 124 -0.28 16.34 -0.95
C ILE A 124 -1.66 16.30 -1.62
N ALA A 125 -2.73 16.09 -0.87
CA ALA A 125 -4.09 16.03 -1.40
C ALA A 125 -4.63 17.40 -1.86
N LEU A 126 -4.13 18.48 -1.26
CA LEU A 126 -4.47 19.86 -1.63
C LEU A 126 -3.50 20.46 -2.67
N ALA A 127 -2.43 19.74 -3.00
CA ALA A 127 -1.44 20.21 -3.96
C ALA A 127 -2.03 20.25 -5.37
N GLY A 128 -1.90 21.40 -6.03
CA GLY A 128 -2.16 21.50 -7.47
C GLY A 128 -1.04 20.84 -8.28
N GLU A 129 -1.24 20.73 -9.61
CA GLU A 129 -0.24 20.13 -10.52
C GLU A 129 1.16 20.75 -10.37
N GLY A 130 1.24 22.05 -10.09
CA GLY A 130 2.51 22.78 -9.94
C GLY A 130 3.27 22.50 -8.64
N SER A 131 2.61 22.05 -7.57
CA SER A 131 3.23 21.82 -6.25
C SER A 131 3.24 20.36 -5.81
N PHE A 132 2.45 19.48 -6.44
CA PHE A 132 2.34 18.06 -6.08
C PHE A 132 3.70 17.37 -5.94
N LYS A 133 4.59 17.60 -6.91
CA LYS A 133 5.93 17.02 -6.90
C LYS A 133 6.75 17.47 -5.68
N GLU A 134 6.71 18.76 -5.35
CA GLU A 134 7.43 19.32 -4.20
C GLU A 134 6.88 18.79 -2.87
N GLU A 135 5.56 18.63 -2.78
CA GLU A 135 4.89 18.07 -1.60
C GLU A 135 5.27 16.61 -1.35
N VAL A 136 5.35 15.79 -2.42
CA VAL A 136 5.82 14.39 -2.30
C VAL A 136 7.32 14.33 -1.99
N LEU A 137 8.14 15.19 -2.60
CA LEU A 137 9.60 15.22 -2.36
C LEU A 137 9.99 15.75 -0.98
N SER A 138 9.10 16.44 -0.29
CA SER A 138 9.31 16.89 1.10
C SER A 138 8.81 15.88 2.14
N THR A 139 8.35 14.70 1.71
CA THR A 139 8.08 13.56 2.62
C THR A 139 9.38 12.91 3.10
N PRO A 140 9.34 12.00 4.10
CA PRO A 140 10.50 11.22 4.52
C PRO A 140 11.11 10.30 3.44
N TYR A 141 10.51 10.23 2.25
CA TYR A 141 11.01 9.48 1.10
C TYR A 141 11.73 10.36 0.07
N GLY A 142 11.74 11.69 0.24
CA GLY A 142 12.35 12.63 -0.71
C GLY A 142 13.78 12.29 -1.11
N ASP A 143 14.63 12.02 -0.11
CA ASP A 143 16.05 11.67 -0.36
C ASP A 143 16.20 10.33 -1.09
N LEU A 144 15.33 9.36 -0.77
CA LEU A 144 15.28 8.07 -1.46
C LEU A 144 14.88 8.25 -2.93
N ILE A 145 13.85 9.06 -3.18
CA ILE A 145 13.38 9.36 -4.54
C ILE A 145 14.49 10.03 -5.36
N LYS A 146 15.21 10.98 -4.76
CA LYS A 146 16.32 11.72 -5.39
C LYS A 146 17.48 10.81 -5.75
N ARG A 147 18.02 10.08 -4.78
CA ARG A 147 19.20 9.23 -4.99
C ARG A 147 18.92 8.07 -5.96
N SER A 148 17.68 7.59 -6.01
CA SER A 148 17.24 6.53 -6.93
C SER A 148 16.77 7.09 -8.28
N SER A 149 16.95 8.39 -8.54
CA SER A 149 16.59 9.06 -9.80
C SER A 149 15.12 8.89 -10.22
N LEU A 150 14.22 8.71 -9.25
CA LEU A 150 12.79 8.50 -9.49
C LEU A 150 12.01 9.81 -9.65
N GLU A 151 12.62 10.98 -9.42
CA GLU A 151 11.96 12.28 -9.51
C GLU A 151 11.32 12.55 -10.88
N GLY A 152 11.89 12.01 -11.96
CA GLY A 152 11.36 12.15 -13.31
C GLY A 152 10.12 11.28 -13.58
N ALA A 153 9.90 10.24 -12.77
CA ALA A 153 8.75 9.34 -12.87
C ALA A 153 7.56 9.81 -12.01
N LEU A 154 7.74 10.84 -11.18
CA LEU A 154 6.72 11.37 -10.30
C LEU A 154 5.77 12.30 -11.07
N SER A 155 4.48 11.94 -11.08
CA SER A 155 3.40 12.67 -11.77
C SER A 155 2.10 12.52 -10.97
N PRO A 156 1.20 13.53 -10.99
CA PRO A 156 -0.14 13.41 -10.43
C PRO A 156 -1.10 12.58 -11.31
N ASP A 157 -0.69 12.10 -12.48
CA ASP A 157 -1.50 11.12 -13.24
C ASP A 157 -1.62 9.81 -12.44
N PRO A 158 -2.84 9.29 -12.16
CA PRO A 158 -3.02 8.09 -11.33
C PRO A 158 -2.24 6.86 -11.78
N PHE A 159 -2.15 6.63 -13.10
CA PHE A 159 -1.48 5.45 -13.64
C PHE A 159 0.04 5.58 -13.50
N VAL A 160 0.58 6.77 -13.78
CA VAL A 160 2.00 7.08 -13.60
C VAL A 160 2.36 7.08 -12.11
N PHE A 161 1.50 7.62 -11.25
CA PHE A 161 1.73 7.67 -9.81
C PHE A 161 1.75 6.28 -9.16
N GLU A 162 0.82 5.40 -9.51
CA GLU A 162 0.84 4.01 -9.02
C GLU A 162 2.11 3.27 -9.45
N ARG A 163 2.56 3.50 -10.69
CA ARG A 163 3.85 2.97 -11.15
C ARG A 163 5.02 3.54 -10.37
N PHE A 164 5.01 4.84 -10.08
CA PHE A 164 6.02 5.48 -9.25
C PHE A 164 6.04 4.87 -7.84
N LEU A 165 4.88 4.61 -7.22
CA LEU A 165 4.79 3.94 -5.91
C LEU A 165 5.34 2.51 -5.97
N ASP A 166 5.11 1.77 -7.06
CA ASP A 166 5.72 0.46 -7.27
C ASP A 166 7.25 0.52 -7.39
N LEU A 167 7.79 1.52 -8.10
CA LEU A 167 9.23 1.75 -8.18
C LEU A 167 9.81 2.11 -6.81
N LEU A 168 9.16 3.02 -6.08
CA LEU A 168 9.59 3.43 -4.75
C LEU A 168 9.51 2.28 -3.74
N GLU A 169 8.53 1.38 -3.87
CA GLU A 169 8.44 0.15 -3.06
C GLU A 169 9.68 -0.73 -3.23
N MET A 170 10.21 -0.84 -4.45
CA MET A 170 11.43 -1.61 -4.70
C MET A 170 12.65 -0.97 -4.05
N GLU A 171 12.77 0.36 -4.12
CA GLU A 171 13.84 1.09 -3.44
C GLU A 171 13.77 0.94 -1.92
N VAL A 172 12.57 0.98 -1.35
CA VAL A 172 12.35 0.72 0.09
C VAL A 172 12.70 -0.72 0.45
N ALA A 173 12.31 -1.69 -0.37
CA ALA A 173 12.65 -3.10 -0.14
C ALA A 173 14.16 -3.33 -0.20
N GLU A 174 14.87 -2.68 -1.13
CA GLU A 174 16.33 -2.72 -1.22
C GLU A 174 16.99 -2.11 0.02
N GLU A 175 16.52 -0.96 0.51
CA GLU A 175 17.04 -0.39 1.76
C GLU A 175 16.83 -1.29 2.97
N ILE A 176 15.65 -1.92 3.08
CA ILE A 176 15.35 -2.86 4.16
C ILE A 176 16.28 -4.07 4.02
N TYR A 177 16.49 -4.58 2.82
CA TYR A 177 17.44 -5.67 2.59
C TYR A 177 18.85 -5.30 3.03
N ILE A 178 19.42 -4.20 2.54
CA ILE A 178 20.79 -3.80 2.86
C ILE A 178 20.99 -3.63 4.38
N GLN A 179 20.01 -3.06 5.08
CA GLN A 179 20.10 -2.85 6.53
C GLN A 179 19.84 -4.11 7.35
N TYR A 180 19.08 -5.07 6.82
CA TYR A 180 18.60 -6.24 7.54
C TYR A 180 18.89 -7.55 6.79
N THR A 181 20.04 -7.62 6.10
CA THR A 181 20.44 -8.74 5.24
C THR A 181 20.40 -10.09 5.96
N LEU A 182 20.86 -10.10 7.22
CA LEU A 182 20.95 -11.31 8.05
C LEU A 182 19.62 -11.67 8.74
N SER A 183 18.57 -10.85 8.61
CA SER A 183 17.24 -11.13 9.19
C SER A 183 16.17 -11.27 8.10
N LEU A 184 14.97 -10.69 8.29
CA LEU A 184 13.89 -10.78 7.31
C LEU A 184 14.10 -9.90 6.07
N GLY A 185 15.14 -9.06 6.01
CA GLY A 185 15.38 -8.20 4.85
C GLY A 185 15.47 -8.96 3.53
N THR A 186 16.21 -10.09 3.53
CA THR A 186 16.35 -10.96 2.36
C THR A 186 15.02 -11.59 1.92
N ILE A 187 14.22 -12.05 2.88
CA ILE A 187 12.91 -12.66 2.60
C ILE A 187 11.93 -11.61 2.07
N LEU A 188 11.88 -10.43 2.70
CA LEU A 188 11.00 -9.34 2.27
C LEU A 188 11.32 -8.88 0.85
N ARG A 189 12.61 -8.68 0.53
CA ARG A 189 13.05 -8.35 -0.83
C ARG A 189 12.65 -9.42 -1.83
N HIS A 190 12.85 -10.70 -1.50
CA HIS A 190 12.44 -11.81 -2.36
C HIS A 190 10.93 -11.78 -2.65
N LEU A 191 10.10 -11.61 -1.62
CA LEU A 191 8.65 -11.55 -1.78
C LEU A 191 8.22 -10.35 -2.65
N MET A 192 8.86 -9.19 -2.50
CA MET A 192 8.57 -8.01 -3.32
C MET A 192 8.95 -8.22 -4.78
N LEU A 193 10.11 -8.83 -5.06
CA LEU A 193 10.51 -9.20 -6.42
C LEU A 193 9.47 -10.15 -7.06
N ARG A 194 9.01 -11.17 -6.33
CA ARG A 194 7.97 -12.10 -6.83
C ARG A 194 6.64 -11.40 -7.12
N ARG A 195 6.22 -10.47 -6.27
CA ARG A 195 5.01 -9.65 -6.51
C ARG A 195 5.14 -8.84 -7.80
N LEU A 196 6.31 -8.24 -8.04
CA LEU A 196 6.58 -7.45 -9.24
C LEU A 196 6.65 -8.33 -10.50
N GLU A 197 7.24 -9.52 -10.42
CA GLU A 197 7.22 -10.49 -11.51
C GLU A 197 5.78 -10.88 -11.88
N ALA A 198 4.93 -11.19 -10.90
CA ALA A 198 3.52 -11.51 -11.14
C ALA A 198 2.75 -10.35 -11.78
N ARG A 199 3.00 -9.11 -11.33
CA ARG A 199 2.45 -7.89 -11.95
C ARG A 199 2.87 -7.76 -13.42
N ASN A 200 4.16 -7.93 -13.69
CA ASN A 200 4.69 -7.84 -15.05
C ASN A 200 4.12 -8.93 -15.96
N LEU A 201 3.99 -10.17 -15.47
CA LEU A 201 3.35 -11.27 -16.21
C LEU A 201 1.89 -10.93 -16.53
N ARG A 202 1.13 -10.41 -15.57
CA ARG A 202 -0.25 -9.95 -15.82
C ARG A 202 -0.30 -8.86 -16.88
N LEU A 203 0.64 -7.91 -16.85
CA LEU A 203 0.73 -6.83 -17.83
C LEU A 203 1.04 -7.36 -19.24
N VAL A 204 1.93 -8.35 -19.37
CA VAL A 204 2.21 -9.04 -20.63
C VAL A 204 0.94 -9.74 -21.16
N LEU A 205 0.24 -10.50 -20.31
CA LEU A 205 -0.99 -11.20 -20.71
C LEU A 205 -2.09 -10.22 -21.16
N LEU A 206 -2.27 -9.11 -20.44
CA LEU A 206 -3.21 -8.05 -20.82
C LEU A 206 -2.81 -7.37 -22.13
N GLY A 207 -1.52 -7.10 -22.31
CA GLY A 207 -0.98 -6.53 -23.56
C GLY A 207 -1.24 -7.42 -24.75
N LEU A 208 -1.01 -8.73 -24.62
CA LEU A 208 -1.31 -9.74 -25.63
C LEU A 208 -2.81 -9.77 -25.96
N ALA A 209 -3.67 -9.85 -24.92
CA ALA A 209 -5.12 -9.90 -25.10
C ALA A 209 -5.70 -8.65 -25.79
N ARG A 210 -5.05 -7.49 -25.62
CA ARG A 210 -5.48 -6.21 -26.20
C ARG A 210 -4.74 -5.83 -27.48
N GLY A 211 -3.85 -6.69 -28.00
CA GLY A 211 -3.07 -6.40 -29.20
C GLY A 211 -2.12 -5.20 -29.06
N MET A 212 -1.64 -4.92 -27.84
CA MET A 212 -0.74 -3.80 -27.60
C MET A 212 0.65 -4.05 -28.22
N PRO A 213 1.30 -3.03 -28.81
CA PRO A 213 2.68 -3.15 -29.27
C PRO A 213 3.62 -3.57 -28.14
N ARG A 214 4.59 -4.43 -28.46
CA ARG A 214 5.55 -4.96 -27.49
C ARG A 214 6.30 -3.83 -26.77
N GLU A 215 6.68 -2.78 -27.49
CA GLU A 215 7.40 -1.63 -26.93
C GLU A 215 6.57 -0.92 -25.85
N SER A 216 5.26 -0.81 -26.05
CA SER A 216 4.35 -0.18 -25.09
C SER A 216 4.22 -1.01 -23.82
N VAL A 217 4.11 -2.33 -23.95
CA VAL A 217 4.06 -3.27 -22.81
C VAL A 217 5.38 -3.21 -22.02
N MET A 218 6.52 -3.30 -22.72
CA MET A 218 7.85 -3.23 -22.11
C MET A 218 8.07 -1.91 -21.36
N LYS A 219 7.60 -0.77 -21.92
CA LYS A 219 7.69 0.53 -21.24
C LYS A 219 6.88 0.60 -19.96
N MET A 220 5.87 -0.23 -19.74
CA MET A 220 5.03 -0.27 -18.52
C MET A 220 5.50 -1.31 -17.49
N MET A 221 6.38 -2.22 -17.90
CA MET A 221 7.02 -3.15 -16.97
C MET A 221 7.94 -2.39 -16.01
N ILE A 222 8.08 -2.95 -14.81
CA ILE A 222 9.05 -2.48 -13.84
C ILE A 222 10.12 -3.56 -13.77
N THR A 223 11.36 -3.22 -14.04
CA THR A 223 12.48 -4.13 -13.83
C THR A 223 12.99 -3.90 -12.41
N GLY A 224 12.91 -4.92 -11.55
CA GLY A 224 13.66 -4.89 -10.29
C GLY A 224 15.13 -4.72 -10.64
N GLY A 225 15.78 -3.70 -10.09
CA GLY A 225 17.17 -3.36 -10.41
C GLY A 225 18.12 -4.53 -10.17
N GLY A 226 19.10 -4.64 -11.07
CA GLY A 226 20.38 -5.28 -10.81
C GLY A 226 21.33 -4.33 -10.09
#